data_AF-A0A0K8Q9S0-F1
#
_entry.id   AF-A0A0K8Q9S0-F1
#
_cell.length_a   1.000
_cell.length_b   1.000
_cell.length_c   1.000
_cell.angle_alpha   90.00
_cell.angle_beta   90.00
_cell.angle_gamma   90.00
#
_symmetry.space_group_name_H-M   'P 1'
#
loop_
_entity.id
_entity.type
_entity.pdbx_description
1 polymer ?
#
loop_
_entity_poly.entity_id
_entity_poly.type
_entity_poly.pdbx_seq_one_letter_code
_entity_poly.pdbx_strand_id
1 'polypeptide(L)'
;MTRISRIETFLVAPRWLFVRIETDGGVVGWGEASCEGRSETVRTAVEQLSELLIGNDALRIEDHWQVMTKGSFYRGGPILASAVSGLDQALWDIAGKHFNTPVHQLLGGHVRDRIRMYGWVGGDEPNEVADQISAQLEVGLTAVKMNASGRMSPSPRWPSST
;
A
#
# COMPACT_ATOMS: atom_id res chain seq x y z
N MET A 1 17.90 18.51 6.51
CA MET A 1 17.54 17.56 7.58
C MET A 1 16.55 16.56 6.98
N THR A 2 17.07 15.42 6.56
CA THR A 2 16.33 14.34 5.86
C THR A 2 16.56 12.99 6.54
N ARG A 3 17.20 12.99 7.72
CA ARG A 3 17.53 11.77 8.42
C ARG A 3 16.26 11.18 9.02
N ILE A 4 16.02 9.89 8.84
CA ILE A 4 14.87 9.21 9.42
C ILE A 4 15.01 9.20 10.95
N SER A 5 14.06 9.81 11.64
CA SER A 5 14.05 9.95 13.10
C SER A 5 13.08 8.98 13.76
N ARG A 6 11.99 8.63 13.09
CA ARG A 6 10.93 7.77 13.64
C ARG A 6 10.18 7.04 12.54
N ILE A 7 9.82 5.78 12.81
CA ILE A 7 8.93 4.98 11.97
C ILE A 7 7.82 4.41 12.86
N GLU A 8 6.58 4.50 12.41
CA GLU A 8 5.40 4.02 13.12
C GLU A 8 4.48 3.25 12.18
N THR A 9 3.67 2.37 12.75
CA THR A 9 2.61 1.68 12.02
C THR A 9 1.25 1.88 12.68
N PHE A 10 0.20 1.88 11.86
CA PHE A 10 -1.18 2.06 12.28
C PHE A 10 -2.05 0.97 11.67
N LEU A 11 -2.63 0.13 12.52
CA LEU A 11 -3.69 -0.79 12.11
C LEU A 11 -5.01 -0.03 12.07
N VAL A 12 -5.63 -0.01 10.89
CA VAL A 12 -6.87 0.74 10.64
C VAL A 12 -7.94 -0.22 10.14
N ALA A 13 -9.12 -0.17 10.76
CA ALA A 13 -10.27 -0.94 10.32
C ALA A 13 -10.63 -0.56 8.86
N PRO A 14 -11.07 -1.50 8.01
CA PRO A 14 -11.38 -2.89 8.35
C PRO A 14 -10.16 -3.84 8.34
N ARG A 15 -9.07 -3.51 7.62
CA ARG A 15 -7.93 -4.43 7.44
C ARG A 15 -6.65 -3.77 6.91
N TRP A 16 -6.47 -2.47 7.12
CA TRP A 16 -5.34 -1.71 6.58
C TRP A 16 -4.19 -1.63 7.57
N LEU A 17 -2.98 -1.53 7.03
CA LEU A 17 -1.75 -1.25 7.77
C LEU A 17 -1.03 -0.07 7.12
N PHE A 18 -1.08 1.09 7.77
CA PHE A 18 -0.32 2.26 7.34
C PHE A 18 1.04 2.34 8.02
N VAL A 19 2.01 2.86 7.29
CA VAL A 19 3.38 3.12 7.72
C VAL A 19 3.60 4.62 7.64
N ARG A 20 4.15 5.21 8.71
CA ARG A 20 4.53 6.62 8.79
C ARG A 20 6.03 6.71 9.05
N ILE A 21 6.74 7.46 8.23
CA ILE A 21 8.16 7.76 8.42
C ILE A 21 8.29 9.27 8.67
N GLU A 22 8.97 9.64 9.75
CA GLU A 22 9.28 11.03 10.08
C GLU A 22 10.80 11.26 10.00
N THR A 23 11.17 12.43 9.49
CA THR A 23 12.56 12.88 9.40
C THR A 23 12.90 13.88 10.50
N ASP A 24 14.19 14.07 10.79
CA ASP A 24 14.70 15.10 11.69
C ASP A 24 14.38 16.54 11.24
N GLY A 25 14.02 16.71 9.97
CA GLY A 25 13.53 17.97 9.41
C GLY A 25 12.02 18.17 9.51
N GLY A 26 11.29 17.24 10.15
CA GLY A 26 9.83 17.30 10.33
C GLY A 26 9.02 16.90 9.09
N VAL A 27 9.65 16.50 7.98
CA VAL A 27 8.94 15.95 6.83
C VAL A 27 8.46 14.53 7.16
N VAL A 28 7.19 14.27 6.86
CA VAL A 28 6.52 13.00 7.13
C VAL A 28 6.06 12.35 5.83
N GLY A 29 6.41 11.09 5.64
CA GLY A 29 5.95 10.23 4.55
C GLY A 29 4.96 9.18 5.03
N TRP A 30 4.03 8.83 4.15
CA TRP A 30 3.04 7.79 4.36
C TRP A 30 3.11 6.71 3.29
N GLY A 31 2.91 5.47 3.72
CA GLY A 31 2.76 4.32 2.83
C GLY A 31 1.80 3.29 3.40
N GLU A 32 1.42 2.33 2.57
CA GLU A 32 0.50 1.26 2.93
C GLU A 32 1.15 -0.11 2.74
N ALA A 33 1.17 -0.91 3.82
CA ALA A 33 1.74 -2.26 3.89
C ALA A 33 0.65 -3.33 4.05
N SER A 34 -0.57 -3.09 3.56
CA SER A 34 -1.71 -3.99 3.74
C SER A 34 -1.44 -5.37 3.12
N CYS A 35 -1.51 -6.41 3.95
CA CYS A 35 -1.54 -7.81 3.54
C CYS A 35 -2.71 -8.48 4.26
N GLU A 36 -3.82 -8.68 3.55
CA GLU A 36 -5.07 -9.15 4.15
C GLU A 36 -4.88 -10.46 4.92
N GLY A 37 -5.38 -10.50 6.16
CA GLY A 37 -5.27 -11.65 7.07
C GLY A 37 -3.90 -11.83 7.73
N ARG A 38 -2.92 -10.97 7.45
CA ARG A 38 -1.54 -11.07 8.00
C ARG A 38 -0.98 -9.72 8.49
N SER A 39 -1.82 -8.73 8.78
CA SER A 39 -1.39 -7.38 9.16
C SER A 39 -0.42 -7.34 10.34
N GLU A 40 -0.64 -8.19 11.35
CA GLU A 40 0.24 -8.31 12.51
C GLU A 40 1.65 -8.80 12.14
N THR A 41 1.74 -9.83 11.30
CA THR A 41 3.01 -10.37 10.82
C THR A 41 3.76 -9.34 9.97
N VAL A 42 3.03 -8.59 9.14
CA VAL A 42 3.64 -7.51 8.34
C VAL A 42 4.10 -6.36 9.23
N ARG A 43 3.33 -5.98 10.26
CA ARG A 43 3.73 -4.96 11.23
C ARG A 43 5.07 -5.29 11.87
N THR A 44 5.25 -6.53 12.35
CA THR A 44 6.53 -6.98 12.90
C THR A 44 7.66 -6.93 11.86
N ALA A 45 7.39 -7.30 10.61
CA ALA A 45 8.39 -7.18 9.54
C ALA A 45 8.78 -5.72 9.27
N VAL A 46 7.82 -4.77 9.32
CA VAL A 46 8.11 -3.33 9.21
C VAL A 46 8.99 -2.87 10.38
N GLU A 47 8.70 -3.28 11.61
CA GLU A 47 9.51 -2.95 12.79
C GLU A 47 10.96 -3.43 12.63
N GLN A 48 11.17 -4.67 12.20
CA GLN A 48 12.51 -5.22 11.97
C GLN A 48 13.27 -4.48 10.86
N LEU A 49 12.61 -4.18 9.74
CA LEU A 49 13.23 -3.41 8.65
C LEU A 49 13.51 -1.96 9.06
N SER A 50 12.72 -1.39 9.96
CA SER A 50 12.89 -0.01 10.45
C SER A 50 14.22 0.20 11.15
N GLU A 51 14.76 -0.82 11.82
CA GLU A 51 16.08 -0.77 12.46
C GLU A 51 17.22 -0.48 11.47
N LEU A 52 17.04 -0.86 10.20
CA LEU A 52 18.02 -0.63 9.13
C LEU A 52 17.93 0.81 8.59
N LEU A 53 16.79 1.48 8.76
CA LEU A 53 16.47 2.77 8.16
C LEU A 53 16.70 3.95 9.11
N ILE A 54 16.40 3.78 10.40
CA ILE A 54 16.55 4.84 11.41
C ILE A 54 17.98 5.39 11.42
N GLY A 55 18.12 6.71 11.43
CA GLY A 55 19.40 7.39 11.44
C GLY A 55 20.05 7.60 10.06
N ASN A 56 19.49 7.03 9.00
CA ASN A 56 19.95 7.20 7.63
C ASN A 56 19.15 8.27 6.88
N ASP A 57 19.72 8.77 5.78
CA ASP A 57 19.08 9.76 4.90
C ASP A 57 17.91 9.14 4.14
N ALA A 58 16.69 9.67 4.33
CA ALA A 58 15.47 9.19 3.67
C ALA A 58 15.53 9.30 2.14
N LEU A 59 16.34 10.21 1.58
CA LEU A 59 16.43 10.41 0.13
C LEU A 59 17.27 9.35 -0.59
N ARG A 60 17.95 8.47 0.15
CA ARG A 60 18.69 7.32 -0.41
C ARG A 60 17.76 6.13 -0.67
N ILE A 61 16.63 6.37 -1.35
CA ILE A 61 15.53 5.39 -1.50
C ILE A 61 16.03 4.06 -2.10
N GLU A 62 16.82 4.11 -3.17
CA GLU A 62 17.37 2.90 -3.79
C GLU A 62 18.27 2.11 -2.82
N ASP A 63 19.07 2.79 -1.99
CA ASP A 63 19.93 2.15 -0.99
C ASP A 63 19.09 1.42 0.06
N HIS A 64 18.05 2.08 0.58
CA HIS A 64 17.07 1.48 1.50
C HIS A 64 16.41 0.26 0.87
N TRP A 65 15.97 0.38 -0.39
CA TRP A 65 15.34 -0.72 -1.10
C TRP A 65 16.28 -1.92 -1.24
N GLN A 66 17.55 -1.68 -1.61
CA GLN A 66 18.55 -2.75 -1.75
C GLN A 66 18.83 -3.44 -0.41
N VAL A 67 18.99 -2.67 0.67
CA VAL A 67 19.24 -3.22 2.02
C VAL A 67 18.04 -4.01 2.52
N MET A 68 16.82 -3.49 2.41
CA MET A 68 15.62 -4.19 2.88
C MET A 68 15.32 -5.46 2.08
N THR A 69 15.60 -5.48 0.78
CA THR A 69 15.24 -6.62 -0.10
C THR A 69 16.34 -7.67 -0.25
N LYS A 70 17.60 -7.30 -0.04
CA LYS A 70 18.76 -8.18 -0.27
C LYS A 70 19.69 -8.33 0.94
N GLY A 71 19.52 -7.50 1.98
CA GLY A 71 20.34 -7.56 3.19
C GLY A 71 20.09 -8.80 4.06
N SER A 72 18.88 -9.35 4.05
CA SER A 72 18.44 -10.43 4.95
C SER A 72 18.74 -11.86 4.47
N PHE A 73 19.70 -12.05 3.55
CA PHE A 73 20.01 -13.31 2.85
C PHE A 73 18.84 -13.88 2.03
N TYR A 74 17.78 -14.38 2.68
CA TYR A 74 16.55 -14.83 2.04
C TYR A 74 15.65 -13.64 1.66
N ARG A 75 14.95 -13.75 0.52
CA ARG A 75 14.30 -12.60 -0.12
C ARG A 75 12.80 -12.83 -0.32
N GLY A 76 12.03 -11.79 -0.06
CA GLY A 76 10.66 -11.64 -0.54
C GLY A 76 9.61 -12.50 0.16
N GLY A 77 8.62 -12.95 -0.61
CA GLY A 77 7.36 -13.47 -0.08
C GLY A 77 6.38 -12.36 0.30
N PRO A 78 5.09 -12.70 0.51
CA PRO A 78 4.03 -11.71 0.67
C PRO A 78 4.23 -10.80 1.89
N ILE A 79 4.81 -11.32 2.97
CA ILE A 79 5.06 -10.56 4.20
C ILE A 79 6.14 -9.50 3.98
N LEU A 80 7.34 -9.91 3.58
CA LEU A 80 8.46 -8.98 3.38
C LEU A 80 8.18 -8.01 2.23
N ALA A 81 7.56 -8.47 1.14
CA ALA A 81 7.19 -7.59 0.03
C ALA A 81 6.20 -6.50 0.45
N SER A 82 5.21 -6.83 1.29
CA SER A 82 4.25 -5.84 1.81
C SER A 82 4.91 -4.84 2.76
N ALA A 83 5.79 -5.30 3.65
CA ALA A 83 6.54 -4.44 4.56
C ALA A 83 7.45 -3.46 3.81
N VAL A 84 8.22 -3.97 2.83
CA VAL A 84 9.08 -3.15 1.96
C VAL A 84 8.25 -2.13 1.18
N SER A 85 7.11 -2.54 0.62
CA SER A 85 6.21 -1.65 -0.14
C SER A 85 5.74 -0.46 0.68
N GLY A 86 5.29 -0.68 1.93
CA GLY A 86 4.84 0.42 2.78
C GLY A 86 5.96 1.40 3.17
N LEU A 87 7.17 0.89 3.43
CA LEU A 87 8.33 1.72 3.71
C LEU A 87 8.77 2.51 2.47
N ASP A 88 8.86 1.86 1.31
CA ASP A 88 9.26 2.49 0.04
C ASP A 88 8.29 3.61 -0.39
N GLN A 89 6.99 3.37 -0.31
CA GLN A 89 5.97 4.39 -0.56
C GLN A 89 6.16 5.63 0.34
N ALA A 90 6.40 5.43 1.64
CA ALA A 90 6.61 6.52 2.58
C ALA A 90 7.91 7.30 2.28
N LEU A 91 8.97 6.62 1.87
CA LEU A 91 10.22 7.25 1.44
C LEU A 91 10.02 8.11 0.17
N TRP A 92 9.27 7.60 -0.81
CA TRP A 92 8.92 8.37 -2.01
C TRP A 92 8.00 9.56 -1.70
N ASP A 93 7.05 9.41 -0.77
CA ASP A 93 6.22 10.51 -0.30
C ASP A 93 7.07 11.60 0.40
N ILE A 94 8.06 11.22 1.21
CA ILE A 94 9.06 12.16 1.75
C ILE A 94 9.81 12.88 0.63
N ALA A 95 10.29 12.15 -0.38
CA ALA A 95 11.01 12.77 -1.49
C ALA A 95 10.14 13.77 -2.26
N GLY A 96 8.88 13.41 -2.57
CA GLY A 96 7.94 14.31 -3.21
C GLY A 96 7.71 15.60 -2.40
N LYS A 97 7.49 15.48 -1.09
CA LYS A 97 7.33 16.62 -0.18
C LYS A 97 8.61 17.44 -0.04
N HIS A 98 9.75 16.79 0.06
CA HIS A 98 11.06 17.43 0.19
C HIS A 98 11.39 18.29 -1.04
N PHE A 99 11.13 17.78 -2.25
CA PHE A 99 11.34 18.50 -3.50
C PHE A 99 10.14 19.35 -3.93
N ASN A 100 9.08 19.39 -3.12
CA ASN A 100 7.82 20.08 -3.41
C ASN A 100 7.28 19.76 -4.82
N THR A 101 7.24 18.48 -5.16
CA THR A 101 6.80 18.01 -6.47
C THR A 101 6.11 16.66 -6.35
N PRO A 102 5.10 16.35 -7.19
CA PRO A 102 4.50 15.03 -7.22
C PRO A 102 5.54 13.94 -7.55
N VAL A 103 5.41 12.75 -6.93
CA VAL A 103 6.35 11.62 -7.15
C VAL A 103 6.51 11.28 -8.63
N HIS A 104 5.43 11.31 -9.42
CA HIS A 104 5.51 11.00 -10.85
C HIS A 104 6.42 11.99 -11.62
N GLN A 105 6.60 13.24 -11.16
CA GLN A 105 7.55 14.17 -11.77
C GLN A 105 9.00 13.76 -11.49
N LEU A 106 9.27 13.24 -10.29
CA LEU A 106 10.59 12.67 -9.96
C LEU A 106 10.91 11.43 -10.81
N LEU A 107 9.88 10.69 -11.22
CA LEU A 107 9.99 9.50 -12.08
C LEU A 107 10.04 9.81 -13.59
N GLY A 108 10.24 11.07 -13.97
CA GLY A 108 10.38 11.47 -15.38
C GLY A 108 9.15 12.14 -15.99
N GLY A 109 8.12 12.43 -15.21
CA GLY A 109 6.99 13.25 -15.62
C GLY A 109 5.83 12.49 -16.27
N HIS A 110 4.87 13.25 -16.80
CA HIS A 110 3.66 12.69 -17.40
C HIS A 110 3.97 12.01 -18.74
N VAL A 111 3.44 10.79 -18.91
CA VAL A 111 3.34 10.11 -20.21
C VAL A 111 1.89 10.05 -20.73
N ARG A 112 0.96 10.63 -19.97
CA ARG A 112 -0.48 10.75 -20.24
C ARG A 112 -1.10 11.79 -19.30
N ASP A 113 -2.21 12.40 -19.71
CA ASP A 113 -2.92 13.42 -18.92
C ASP A 113 -3.91 12.82 -17.91
N ARG A 114 -4.41 11.61 -18.15
CA ARG A 114 -5.35 10.90 -17.28
C ARG A 114 -5.20 9.39 -17.34
N ILE A 115 -5.57 8.71 -16.26
CA ILE A 115 -5.64 7.24 -16.17
C ILE A 115 -7.12 6.82 -16.14
N ARG A 116 -7.49 5.84 -16.96
CA ARG A 116 -8.84 5.27 -16.93
C ARG A 116 -8.99 4.38 -15.69
N MET A 117 -10.03 4.63 -14.90
CA MET A 117 -10.37 3.84 -13.71
C MET A 117 -11.42 2.77 -14.04
N TYR A 118 -11.46 1.70 -13.23
CA TYR A 118 -12.55 0.73 -13.20
C TYR A 118 -13.03 0.53 -11.76
N GLY A 119 -14.30 0.17 -11.57
CA GLY A 119 -14.89 -0.08 -10.26
C GLY A 119 -15.07 -1.57 -9.98
N TRP A 120 -14.86 -2.03 -8.76
CA TRP A 120 -15.31 -3.36 -8.37
C TRP A 120 -16.81 -3.33 -8.06
N VAL A 121 -17.57 -4.28 -8.61
CA VAL A 121 -18.99 -4.47 -8.33
C VAL A 121 -19.19 -5.86 -7.71
N GLY A 122 -20.06 -5.91 -6.71
CA GLY A 122 -20.46 -7.15 -6.02
C GLY A 122 -21.96 -7.41 -6.18
N GLY A 123 -22.40 -8.53 -5.63
CA GLY A 123 -23.79 -9.01 -5.67
C GLY A 123 -23.80 -10.52 -5.65
N ASP A 124 -24.72 -11.11 -4.89
CA ASP A 124 -24.90 -12.57 -4.86
C ASP A 124 -25.79 -13.03 -6.04
N GLU A 125 -26.66 -12.15 -6.53
CA GLU A 125 -27.57 -12.40 -7.64
C GLU A 125 -27.27 -11.49 -8.85
N PRO A 126 -27.50 -11.96 -10.10
CA PRO A 126 -27.21 -11.17 -11.31
C PRO A 126 -27.87 -9.80 -11.36
N ASN A 127 -29.09 -9.65 -10.81
CA ASN A 127 -29.80 -8.37 -10.77
C ASN A 127 -29.10 -7.36 -9.86
N GLU A 128 -28.57 -7.79 -8.71
CA GLU A 128 -27.82 -6.90 -7.80
C GLU A 128 -26.53 -6.40 -8.46
N VAL A 129 -25.85 -7.28 -9.20
CA VAL A 129 -24.67 -6.90 -9.98
C VAL A 129 -25.04 -5.89 -11.07
N ALA A 130 -26.18 -6.05 -11.74
CA ALA A 130 -26.66 -5.09 -12.74
C ALA A 130 -26.95 -3.71 -12.14
N ASP A 131 -27.54 -3.66 -10.93
CA ASP A 131 -27.78 -2.41 -10.20
C ASP A 131 -26.46 -1.71 -9.84
N GLN A 132 -25.48 -2.46 -9.33
CA GLN A 132 -24.14 -1.93 -9.01
C GLN A 132 -23.41 -1.43 -10.26
N ILE A 133 -23.51 -2.15 -11.38
CA ILE A 133 -22.95 -1.69 -12.67
C ILE A 133 -23.60 -0.37 -13.08
N SER A 134 -24.92 -0.26 -12.97
CA SER A 134 -25.65 0.96 -13.32
C SER A 134 -25.16 2.16 -12.50
N ALA A 135 -24.95 1.97 -11.19
CA ALA A 135 -24.37 3.00 -10.32
C ALA A 135 -22.94 3.39 -10.73
N GLN A 136 -22.11 2.45 -11.19
CA GLN A 136 -20.77 2.77 -11.72
C GLN A 136 -20.83 3.58 -13.03
N LEU A 137 -21.80 3.28 -13.91
CA LEU A 137 -22.02 4.03 -15.14
C LEU A 137 -22.46 5.48 -14.86
N GLU A 138 -23.32 5.68 -13.86
CA GLU A 138 -23.79 7.01 -13.44
C GLU A 138 -22.65 7.93 -12.98
N VAL A 139 -21.64 7.37 -12.30
CA VAL A 139 -20.42 8.13 -11.91
C VAL A 139 -19.37 8.21 -13.04
N GLY A 140 -19.74 7.77 -14.25
CA GLY A 140 -18.94 7.91 -15.47
C GLY A 140 -17.87 6.84 -15.67
N LEU A 141 -17.87 5.75 -14.88
CA LEU A 141 -16.99 4.63 -15.16
C LEU A 141 -17.46 3.91 -16.42
N THR A 142 -16.50 3.46 -17.22
CA THR A 142 -16.74 2.72 -18.46
C THR A 142 -16.20 1.29 -18.39
N ALA A 143 -15.73 0.87 -17.21
CA ALA A 143 -15.18 -0.45 -16.95
C ALA A 143 -15.47 -0.85 -15.51
N VAL A 144 -15.77 -2.13 -15.30
CA VAL A 144 -16.02 -2.74 -13.98
C VAL A 144 -15.30 -4.07 -13.86
N LYS A 145 -15.08 -4.52 -12.63
CA LYS A 145 -14.59 -5.86 -12.29
C LYS A 145 -15.61 -6.53 -11.36
N MET A 146 -15.98 -7.76 -11.66
CA MET A 146 -16.91 -8.56 -10.86
C MET A 146 -16.32 -9.93 -10.56
N ASN A 147 -16.87 -10.61 -9.56
CA ASN A 147 -16.62 -12.03 -9.38
C ASN A 147 -17.33 -12.81 -10.50
N ALA A 148 -16.69 -13.86 -11.04
CA ALA A 148 -17.26 -14.71 -12.10
C ALA A 148 -17.87 -16.00 -11.55
N SER A 149 -17.92 -16.16 -10.23
CA SER A 149 -18.58 -17.25 -9.52
C SER A 149 -19.97 -16.80 -9.05
N GLY A 150 -20.95 -17.70 -9.10
CA GLY A 150 -22.21 -17.48 -8.38
C GLY A 150 -22.03 -17.56 -6.87
N ARG A 151 -23.14 -17.53 -6.13
CA ARG A 151 -23.16 -17.63 -4.67
C ARG A 151 -22.37 -18.85 -4.17
N MET A 152 -21.39 -18.60 -3.30
CA MET A 152 -20.59 -19.64 -2.66
C MET A 152 -20.88 -19.68 -1.15
N SER A 153 -21.02 -20.89 -0.60
CA SER A 153 -21.13 -21.05 0.85
C SER A 153 -19.78 -20.71 1.51
N PRO A 154 -19.78 -19.97 2.64
CA PRO A 154 -18.56 -19.77 3.42
C PRO A 154 -17.91 -21.12 3.77
N SER A 155 -16.58 -21.16 3.74
CA SER A 155 -15.85 -22.34 4.19
C SER A 155 -16.15 -22.59 5.67
N PRO A 156 -16.46 -23.83 6.10
CA PRO A 156 -16.70 -24.15 7.51
C PRO A 156 -15.49 -23.86 8.41
N ARG A 157 -14.30 -23.75 7.82
CA ARG A 157 -13.04 -23.46 8.51
C ARG A 157 -12.75 -21.96 8.62
N TRP A 158 -13.52 -21.11 7.93
CA TRP A 158 -13.37 -19.67 8.03
C TRP A 158 -14.17 -19.18 9.23
N PRO A 159 -13.56 -18.53 10.23
CA PRO A 159 -14.33 -17.99 11.34
C PRO A 159 -15.32 -16.96 10.79
N SER A 160 -16.58 -17.08 11.18
CA SER A 160 -17.60 -16.07 10.87
C SER A 160 -17.10 -14.74 11.45
N SER A 161 -16.78 -13.79 10.57
CA SER A 161 -16.37 -12.46 10.96
C SER A 161 -17.53 -11.75 11.65
N THR A 162 -17.52 -11.75 12.99
CA THR A 162 -18.13 -10.68 13.80
C THR A 162 -17.27 -9.43 13.72
#